data_AF-A0A2D4IQX3-F1
#
_entry.id   AF-A0A2D4IQX3-F1
#
_cell.length_a   1.000
_cell.length_b   1.000
_cell.length_c   1.000
_cell.angle_alpha   90.00
_cell.angle_beta   90.00
_cell.angle_gamma   90.00
#
_symmetry.space_group_name_H-M   'P 1'
#
loop_
_entity.id
_entity.type
_entity.pdbx_description
1 polymer ?
#
loop_
_entity_poly.entity_id
_entity_poly.type
_entity_poly.pdbx_seq_one_letter_code
_entity_poly.pdbx_strand_id
1 'polypeptide(L)'
;FTTLGEEDKSKPSVAPRWATRVFAADCLCRIIMLCEHANKAHFDLALARSAKLRDPKNDLLVLHLSDLIRMASMAATDHSNQLRMAGLQTLEDIIKKFAAVPEPEFPGHVILEQYQANVGAALRPAFSQDTPSDITAKACQVCSAWIGCG
;
A
#
# COMPACT_ATOMS: atom_id res chain seq x y z
N PHE A 1 -42.46 -23.97 1.60
CA PHE A 1 -41.04 -24.21 1.24
C PHE A 1 -40.70 -23.22 0.14
N THR A 2 -39.91 -22.16 0.29
CA THR A 2 -38.99 -21.72 1.35
C THR A 2 -38.87 -20.20 1.22
N THR A 3 -38.93 -19.54 2.36
CA THR A 3 -38.81 -18.09 2.56
C THR A 3 -37.46 -17.57 2.11
N LEU A 4 -37.47 -16.48 1.35
CA LEU A 4 -36.31 -15.60 1.14
C LEU A 4 -35.84 -15.14 2.52
N GLY A 5 -34.64 -15.55 2.90
CA GLY A 5 -34.00 -15.09 4.13
C GLY A 5 -33.71 -13.60 4.00
N GLU A 6 -34.42 -12.79 4.81
CA GLU A 6 -34.00 -11.44 5.14
C GLU A 6 -32.58 -11.50 5.72
N GLU A 7 -31.62 -10.88 5.04
CA GLU A 7 -30.26 -10.75 5.57
C GLU A 7 -30.28 -9.84 6.80
N ASP A 8 -30.07 -10.49 7.93
CA ASP A 8 -29.98 -9.96 9.29
C ASP A 8 -28.94 -8.83 9.40
N LYS A 9 -29.44 -7.59 9.30
CA LYS A 9 -28.72 -6.34 9.65
C LYS A 9 -28.54 -6.24 11.16
N SER A 10 -27.72 -7.08 11.79
CA SER A 10 -27.40 -6.88 13.22
C SER A 10 -26.13 -7.54 13.75
N LYS A 11 -25.20 -8.01 12.91
CA LYS A 11 -23.90 -8.47 13.44
C LYS A 11 -22.98 -7.27 13.69
N PRO A 12 -22.47 -7.06 14.92
CA PRO A 12 -21.44 -6.04 15.14
C PRO A 12 -20.24 -6.38 14.26
N SER A 13 -19.79 -5.39 13.48
CA SER A 13 -18.57 -5.52 12.66
C SER A 13 -17.38 -5.68 13.60
N VAL A 14 -16.94 -6.92 13.80
CA VAL A 14 -15.76 -7.21 14.62
C VAL A 14 -14.53 -6.89 13.79
N ALA A 15 -13.73 -5.94 14.26
CA ALA A 15 -12.47 -5.60 13.60
C ALA A 15 -11.56 -6.85 13.50
N PRO A 16 -10.97 -7.12 12.33
CA PRO A 16 -10.11 -8.27 12.16
C PRO A 16 -8.90 -8.19 13.09
N ARG A 17 -8.49 -9.34 13.64
CA ARG A 17 -7.32 -9.43 14.51
C ARG A 17 -6.04 -9.08 13.74
N TRP A 18 -4.99 -8.66 14.45
CA TRP A 18 -3.71 -8.29 13.84
C TRP A 18 -3.15 -9.39 12.91
N ALA A 19 -3.30 -10.66 13.25
CA ALA A 19 -2.83 -11.77 12.42
C ALA A 19 -3.51 -11.82 11.04
N THR A 20 -4.83 -11.58 10.98
CA THR A 20 -5.57 -11.49 9.72
C THR A 20 -5.12 -10.29 8.89
N ARG A 21 -4.81 -9.16 9.54
CA ARG A 21 -4.30 -7.96 8.89
C ARG A 21 -2.88 -8.15 8.35
N VAL A 22 -2.02 -8.87 9.08
CA VAL A 22 -0.67 -9.27 8.61
C VAL A 22 -0.80 -10.14 7.37
N PHE A 23 -1.64 -11.17 7.42
CA PHE A 23 -1.88 -12.02 6.25
C PHE A 23 -2.38 -11.22 5.04
N ALA A 24 -3.28 -10.25 5.25
CA ALA A 24 -3.74 -9.38 4.19
C ALA A 24 -2.62 -8.50 3.61
N ALA A 25 -1.74 -7.95 4.46
CA ALA A 25 -0.56 -7.20 4.03
C ALA A 25 0.41 -8.08 3.23
N ASP A 26 0.66 -9.31 3.67
CA ASP A 26 1.49 -10.28 2.93
C ASP A 26 0.89 -10.62 1.56
N CYS A 27 -0.44 -10.79 1.50
CA CYS A 27 -1.16 -11.00 0.24
C CYS A 27 -1.00 -9.79 -0.68
N LEU A 28 -1.08 -8.57 -0.13
CA LEU A 28 -0.89 -7.35 -0.90
C LEU A 28 0.52 -7.28 -1.49
N CYS A 29 1.57 -7.51 -0.69
CA CYS A 29 2.95 -7.60 -1.20
C CYS A 29 3.09 -8.59 -2.36
N ARG A 30 2.48 -9.78 -2.23
CA ARG A 30 2.48 -10.80 -3.29
C ARG A 30 1.76 -10.33 -4.55
N ILE A 31 0.61 -9.66 -4.41
CA ILE A 31 -0.12 -9.10 -5.56
C ILE A 31 0.73 -8.05 -6.28
N ILE A 32 1.36 -7.13 -5.54
CA ILE A 32 2.25 -6.12 -6.12
C ILE A 32 3.38 -6.78 -6.95
N MET A 33 4.01 -7.82 -6.40
CA MET A 33 5.05 -8.58 -7.11
C MET A 33 4.51 -9.32 -8.35
N LEU A 34 3.34 -9.95 -8.26
CA LEU A 34 2.74 -10.65 -9.40
C LEU A 34 2.35 -9.69 -10.54
N CYS A 35 1.85 -8.49 -10.20
CA CYS A 35 1.49 -7.46 -11.17
C CYS A 35 2.69 -6.96 -11.98
N GLU A 36 3.88 -6.91 -11.38
CA GLU A 36 5.13 -6.50 -12.07
C GLU A 36 5.45 -7.41 -13.26
N HIS A 37 5.22 -8.72 -13.11
CA HIS A 37 5.48 -9.69 -14.15
C HIS A 37 4.33 -9.85 -15.15
N ALA A 38 3.11 -9.51 -14.75
CA ALA A 38 1.92 -9.72 -15.57
C ALA A 38 1.72 -8.62 -16.63
N ASN A 39 1.73 -7.34 -16.21
CA ASN A 39 1.41 -6.24 -17.11
C ASN A 39 2.01 -4.90 -16.62
N LYS A 40 2.81 -4.25 -17.46
CA LYS A 40 3.40 -2.94 -17.17
C LYS A 40 2.36 -1.84 -16.92
N ALA A 41 1.12 -1.99 -17.42
CA ALA A 41 0.03 -1.06 -17.17
C ALA A 41 -0.32 -0.91 -15.68
N HIS A 42 0.07 -1.86 -14.81
CA HIS A 42 -0.07 -1.71 -13.36
C HIS A 42 0.80 -0.58 -12.78
N PHE A 43 1.84 -0.15 -13.51
CA PHE A 43 2.82 0.85 -13.10
C PHE A 43 2.93 1.99 -14.13
N ASP A 44 1.87 2.21 -14.92
CA ASP A 44 1.80 3.33 -15.87
C ASP A 44 0.44 4.02 -15.70
N LEU A 45 0.45 5.21 -15.11
CA LEU A 45 -0.77 5.93 -14.79
C LEU A 45 -1.54 6.37 -16.05
N ALA A 46 -0.85 6.73 -17.13
CA ALA A 46 -1.48 7.17 -18.37
C ALA A 46 -2.16 6.01 -19.10
N LEU A 47 -1.48 4.86 -19.20
CA LEU A 47 -2.05 3.63 -19.75
C LEU A 47 -3.21 3.14 -18.88
N ALA A 48 -3.08 3.22 -17.56
CA ALA A 48 -4.13 2.75 -16.65
C ALA A 48 -5.42 3.56 -16.74
N ARG A 49 -5.30 4.90 -16.77
CA ARG A 49 -6.46 5.79 -16.98
C ARG A 49 -7.13 5.51 -18.33
N SER A 50 -6.33 5.34 -19.39
CA SER A 50 -6.84 5.01 -20.73
C SER A 50 -7.51 3.63 -20.80
N ALA A 51 -6.97 2.62 -20.10
CA ALA A 51 -7.56 1.29 -20.01
C ALA A 51 -8.89 1.30 -19.24
N LYS A 52 -8.99 2.07 -18.16
CA LYS A 52 -10.21 2.23 -17.35
C LYS A 52 -11.33 2.99 -18.07
N LEU A 53 -10.96 3.94 -18.94
CA LEU A 53 -11.93 4.62 -19.82
C LEU A 53 -12.53 3.68 -20.88
N ARG A 54 -11.73 2.73 -21.39
CA ARG A 54 -12.19 1.75 -22.39
C ARG A 54 -13.02 0.63 -21.78
N ASP A 55 -12.61 0.15 -20.60
CA ASP A 55 -13.35 -0.84 -19.83
C ASP A 55 -13.31 -0.46 -18.35
N PRO A 56 -14.44 -0.05 -17.76
CA PRO A 56 -14.54 0.29 -16.34
C PRO A 56 -14.12 -0.84 -15.39
N LYS A 57 -14.07 -2.10 -15.86
CA LYS A 57 -13.63 -3.26 -15.07
C LYS A 57 -12.12 -3.43 -15.00
N ASN A 58 -11.34 -2.63 -15.74
CA ASN A 58 -9.88 -2.63 -15.64
C ASN A 58 -9.43 -1.94 -14.35
N ASP A 59 -9.15 -2.75 -13.33
CA ASP A 59 -8.53 -2.29 -12.10
C ASP A 59 -7.02 -2.60 -12.12
N LEU A 60 -6.26 -1.52 -12.25
CA LEU A 60 -4.80 -1.52 -12.30
C LEU A 60 -4.23 -0.94 -11.02
N LEU A 61 -3.03 -1.40 -10.64
CA LEU A 61 -2.48 -1.17 -9.31
C LEU A 61 -2.23 0.33 -9.04
N VAL A 62 -1.68 1.04 -10.03
CA VAL A 62 -1.42 2.49 -9.98
C VAL A 62 -2.66 3.33 -9.69
N LEU A 63 -3.86 2.87 -10.07
CA LEU A 63 -5.11 3.59 -9.80
C LEU A 63 -5.50 3.56 -8.32
N HIS A 64 -4.98 2.59 -7.57
CA HIS A 64 -5.23 2.40 -6.14
C HIS A 64 -4.04 2.81 -5.27
N LEU A 65 -3.00 3.45 -5.84
CA LEU A 65 -1.77 3.78 -5.12
C LEU A 65 -2.01 4.53 -3.81
N SER A 66 -2.95 5.49 -3.80
CA SER A 66 -3.35 6.21 -2.59
C SER A 66 -3.87 5.29 -1.49
N ASP A 67 -4.72 4.32 -1.85
CA ASP A 67 -5.27 3.35 -0.90
C ASP A 67 -4.19 2.37 -0.43
N LEU A 68 -3.29 1.95 -1.32
CA LEU A 68 -2.16 1.08 -0.97
C LEU A 68 -1.24 1.74 0.06
N ILE A 69 -0.86 3.00 -0.19
CA ILE A 69 -0.04 3.78 0.75
C ILE A 69 -0.79 3.95 2.07
N ARG A 70 -2.07 4.30 2.04
CA ARG A 70 -2.88 4.43 3.26
C ARG A 70 -2.91 3.14 4.06
N MET A 71 -3.15 2.00 3.43
CA MET A 71 -3.17 0.68 4.09
C MET A 71 -1.81 0.32 4.69
N ALA A 72 -0.72 0.51 3.93
CA ALA A 72 0.64 0.26 4.40
C ALA A 72 1.00 1.16 5.59
N SER A 73 0.67 2.44 5.53
CA SER A 73 0.88 3.41 6.61
C SER A 73 0.10 3.03 7.87
N MET A 74 -1.18 2.66 7.74
CA MET A 74 -2.00 2.22 8.87
C MET A 74 -1.44 0.97 9.54
N ALA A 75 -0.91 0.03 8.76
CA ALA A 75 -0.25 -1.17 9.28
C ALA A 75 1.08 -0.83 9.97
N ALA A 76 1.91 0.04 9.36
CA ALA A 76 3.22 0.46 9.87
C ALA A 76 3.15 1.18 11.22
N THR A 77 2.00 1.80 11.54
CA THR A 77 1.76 2.53 12.79
C THR A 77 0.87 1.77 13.78
N ASP A 78 0.58 0.49 13.56
CA ASP A 78 -0.24 -0.32 14.48
C ASP A 78 0.49 -0.60 15.81
N HIS A 79 -0.23 -1.09 16.82
CA HIS A 79 0.38 -1.49 18.10
C HIS A 79 1.09 -2.84 18.03
N SER A 80 0.72 -3.73 17.09
CA SER A 80 1.39 -5.01 16.88
C SER A 80 2.68 -4.83 16.09
N ASN A 81 3.82 -5.19 16.68
CA ASN A 81 5.11 -5.12 15.98
C ASN A 81 5.14 -5.98 14.70
N GLN A 82 4.46 -7.13 14.68
CA GLN A 82 4.34 -7.95 13.48
C GLN A 82 3.60 -7.21 12.35
N LEU A 83 2.52 -6.51 12.68
CA LEU A 83 1.78 -5.73 11.69
C LEU A 83 2.54 -4.48 11.26
N ARG A 84 3.27 -3.84 12.19
CA ARG A 84 4.19 -2.74 11.86
C ARG A 84 5.25 -3.18 10.85
N MET A 85 5.90 -4.33 11.09
CA MET A 85 6.89 -4.91 10.16
C MET A 85 6.27 -5.18 8.79
N ALA A 86 5.10 -5.82 8.75
CA ALA A 86 4.40 -6.10 7.49
C ALA A 86 4.05 -4.80 6.75
N GLY A 87 3.53 -3.79 7.45
CA GLY A 87 3.22 -2.48 6.88
C GLY A 87 4.44 -1.74 6.32
N LEU A 88 5.56 -1.76 7.04
CA LEU A 88 6.82 -1.18 6.55
C LEU A 88 7.36 -1.92 5.33
N GLN A 89 7.26 -3.25 5.30
CA GLN A 89 7.62 -4.05 4.12
C GLN A 89 6.74 -3.69 2.92
N THR A 90 5.42 -3.64 3.10
CA THR A 90 4.50 -3.23 2.04
C THR A 90 4.81 -1.82 1.54
N LEU A 91 5.13 -0.89 2.45
CA LEU A 91 5.49 0.48 2.08
C LEU A 91 6.78 0.51 1.25
N GLU A 92 7.80 -0.25 1.65
CA GLU A 92 9.05 -0.39 0.87
C GLU A 92 8.80 -0.93 -0.53
N ASP A 93 7.96 -1.97 -0.65
CA ASP A 93 7.62 -2.58 -1.94
C ASP A 93 6.89 -1.57 -2.84
N ILE A 94 5.91 -0.84 -2.29
CA ILE A 94 5.23 0.23 -3.03
C ILE A 94 6.26 1.26 -3.52
N ILE A 95 7.14 1.74 -2.65
CA ILE A 95 8.13 2.76 -3.03
C ILE A 95 9.03 2.26 -4.15
N LYS A 96 9.59 1.05 -4.01
CA LYS A 96 10.48 0.46 -5.01
C LYS A 96 9.80 0.28 -6.37
N LYS A 97 8.52 -0.12 -6.38
CA LYS A 97 7.80 -0.39 -7.63
C LYS A 97 7.23 0.87 -8.29
N PHE A 98 6.88 1.88 -7.51
CA PHE A 98 6.29 3.12 -8.01
C PHE A 98 7.29 4.28 -8.18
N ALA A 99 8.55 4.12 -7.74
CA ALA A 99 9.61 5.13 -7.84
C ALA A 99 9.82 5.69 -9.25
N ALA A 100 9.81 4.82 -10.26
CA ALA A 100 10.06 5.22 -11.64
C ALA A 100 8.79 5.62 -12.42
N VAL A 101 7.63 5.67 -11.76
CA VAL A 101 6.35 5.94 -12.43
C VAL A 101 6.19 7.46 -12.62
N PRO A 102 6.17 7.95 -13.86
CA PRO A 102 6.07 9.38 -14.14
C PRO A 102 4.67 9.90 -13.79
N GLU A 103 4.60 11.17 -13.41
CA GLU A 103 3.34 11.89 -13.23
C GLU A 103 2.86 12.46 -14.59
N PRO A 104 1.75 11.96 -15.18
CA PRO A 104 1.30 12.40 -16.50
C PRO A 104 0.92 13.88 -16.57
N GLU A 105 0.49 14.46 -15.46
CA GLU A 105 0.06 15.86 -15.39
C GLU A 105 1.24 16.84 -15.21
N PHE A 106 2.39 16.36 -14.76
CA PHE A 106 3.56 17.17 -14.40
C PHE A 106 4.86 16.54 -14.95
N PRO A 107 5.29 16.90 -16.17
CA PRO A 107 6.50 16.34 -16.78
C PRO A 107 7.75 16.58 -15.93
N GLY A 108 8.54 15.53 -15.71
CA GLY A 108 9.75 15.57 -14.87
C GLY A 108 9.50 15.24 -13.40
N HIS A 109 8.26 15.09 -12.98
CA HIS A 109 7.89 14.63 -11.63
C HIS A 109 7.49 13.16 -11.63
N VAL A 110 7.66 12.51 -10.48
CA VAL A 110 7.18 11.15 -10.24
C VAL A 110 5.93 11.13 -9.38
N ILE A 111 5.07 10.13 -9.59
CA ILE A 111 3.77 10.00 -8.89
C ILE A 111 3.93 9.90 -7.36
N LEU A 112 5.09 9.49 -6.86
CA LEU A 112 5.34 9.34 -5.42
C LEU A 112 5.54 10.67 -4.69
N GLU A 113 5.93 11.75 -5.36
CA GLU A 113 6.22 13.04 -4.72
C GLU A 113 5.01 13.58 -3.92
N GLN A 114 3.80 13.41 -4.45
CA GLN A 114 2.57 13.84 -3.78
C GLN A 114 2.28 13.10 -2.46
N TYR A 115 2.93 11.95 -2.23
CA TYR A 115 2.75 11.13 -1.02
C TYR A 115 3.84 11.32 0.02
N GLN A 116 4.79 12.23 -0.17
CA GLN A 116 5.89 12.47 0.77
C GLN A 116 5.39 12.75 2.20
N ALA A 117 4.33 13.53 2.36
CA ALA A 117 3.73 13.81 3.66
C ALA A 117 3.16 12.53 4.32
N ASN A 118 2.50 11.68 3.54
CA ASN A 118 1.90 10.43 4.02
C ASN A 118 2.97 9.42 4.44
N VAL A 119 4.01 9.26 3.63
CA VAL A 119 5.13 8.34 3.92
C VAL A 119 5.93 8.84 5.12
N GLY A 120 6.21 10.14 5.20
CA GLY A 120 6.88 10.74 6.36
C GLY A 120 6.09 10.57 7.67
N ALA A 121 4.76 10.70 7.61
CA ALA A 121 3.90 10.48 8.76
C ALA A 121 3.90 9.00 9.22
N ALA A 122 3.95 8.05 8.28
CA ALA A 122 3.99 6.63 8.57
C ALA A 122 5.30 6.17 9.21
N LEU A 123 6.42 6.78 8.81
CA LEU A 123 7.75 6.41 9.29
C LEU A 123 8.10 7.04 10.63
N ARG A 124 7.55 8.22 10.95
CA ARG A 124 7.86 8.94 12.19
C ARG A 124 7.73 8.08 13.47
N PRO A 125 6.67 7.27 13.65
CA PRO A 125 6.55 6.41 14.83
C PRO A 125 7.60 5.30 14.92
N ALA A 126 8.26 4.92 13.83
CA ALA A 126 9.29 3.88 13.83
C ALA A 126 10.65 4.34 14.39
N PHE A 127 10.79 5.65 14.67
CA PHE A 127 12.00 6.26 15.24
C PHE A 127 11.79 6.74 16.69
N SER A 128 10.71 6.33 17.36
CA SER A 128 10.51 6.64 18.78
C SER A 128 11.44 5.80 19.67
N GLN A 129 11.74 6.30 20.88
CA GLN A 129 12.64 5.62 21.84
C GLN A 129 12.14 4.23 22.27
N ASP A 130 10.83 4.02 22.28
CA ASP A 130 10.20 2.76 22.67
C ASP A 130 10.06 1.76 21.51
N THR A 131 10.52 2.12 20.31
CA THR A 131 10.41 1.25 19.14
C THR A 131 11.51 0.19 19.14
N PRO A 132 11.17 -1.10 18.94
CA PRO A 132 12.15 -2.16 18.76
C PRO A 132 13.15 -1.88 17.62
N SER A 133 14.39 -2.31 17.80
CA SER A 133 15.49 -2.01 16.86
C SER A 133 15.29 -2.61 15.47
N ASP A 134 14.60 -3.74 15.35
CA ASP A 134 14.24 -4.37 14.07
C ASP A 134 13.26 -3.50 13.26
N ILE A 135 12.28 -2.90 13.92
CA ILE A 135 11.32 -1.97 13.31
C ILE A 135 12.06 -0.71 12.82
N THR A 136 12.93 -0.13 13.65
CA THR A 136 13.72 1.03 13.25
C THR A 136 14.66 0.70 12.10
N ALA A 137 15.33 -0.45 12.13
CA ALA A 137 16.17 -0.91 11.02
C ALA A 137 15.37 -1.05 9.72
N LYS A 138 14.15 -1.60 9.80
CA LYS A 138 13.25 -1.69 8.64
C LYS A 138 12.82 -0.32 8.14
N ALA A 139 12.46 0.60 9.03
CA ALA A 139 12.13 1.98 8.65
C ALA A 139 13.30 2.69 7.97
N CYS A 140 14.55 2.45 8.40
CA CYS A 140 15.73 2.96 7.70
C CYS A 140 15.83 2.42 6.26
N GLN A 141 15.49 1.15 6.01
CA GLN A 141 15.46 0.58 4.66
C GLN A 141 14.41 1.27 3.80
N VAL A 142 13.22 1.54 4.35
CA VAL A 142 12.15 2.29 3.67
C VAL A 142 12.63 3.71 3.34
N CYS A 143 13.25 4.42 4.30
CA CYS A 143 13.82 5.74 4.07
C CYS A 143 14.88 5.72 2.96
N SER A 144 15.75 4.70 2.94
CA SER A 144 16.76 4.55 1.90
C SER A 144 16.13 4.34 0.52
N ALA A 145 15.07 3.53 0.43
CA ALA A 145 14.33 3.32 -0.81
C ALA A 145 13.64 4.62 -1.28
N TRP A 146 13.11 5.42 -0.35
CA TRP A 146 12.50 6.71 -0.64
C TRP A 146 13.52 7.74 -1.14
N ILE A 147 14.68 7.85 -0.50
CA ILE A 147 15.72 8.79 -0.96
C ILE A 147 16.26 8.38 -2.34
N GLY A 148 16.33 7.07 -2.61
CA GLY A 148 16.75 6.55 -3.91
C GLY A 148 15.72 6.68 -5.05
N CYS A 149 14.51 7.19 -4.80
CA CYS A 149 13.50 7.40 -5.84
C CYS A 149 13.56 8.78 -6.51
N GLY A 150 14.37 9.71 -5.97
CA GLY A 150 14.54 11.08 -6.47
C GLY A 150 15.80 11.27 -7.30
#